data_AF-A0A2V8CUB4-F1
#
_entry.id   AF-A0A2V8CUB4-F1
#
_cell.length_a   1.000
_cell.length_b   1.000
_cell.length_c   1.000
_cell.angle_alpha   90.00
_cell.angle_beta   90.00
_cell.angle_gamma   90.00
#
_symmetry.space_group_name_H-M   'P 1'
#
loop_
_entity.id
_entity.type
_entity.pdbx_description
1 polymer ?
#
loop_
_entity_poly.entity_id
_entity_poly.type
_entity_poly.pdbx_seq_one_letter_code
_entity_poly.pdbx_strand_id
1 'polypeptide(L)'
;MVATAIDATDGWLARKARVKEMLPGFDGRALDDVIDFQTYTSLPLFLLWRAGIPPDRLAWLLVLPLLSSAYFYSQVDAKTPDGFFLGFPSYWNIVAFYLYVLHPSVRVSTAMIVTLSVLTFVPTPYLYATRGGPFARLINVGAAIWFVLIGLILSRPEDHRSTLAIASLTYPVMYLALSGFVTLTRKQ
;
A
#
# COMPACT_ATOMS: atom_id res chain seq x y z
N MET A 1 7.01 -1.78 -11.30
CA MET A 1 6.53 -1.15 -12.56
C MET A 1 5.91 -2.19 -13.49
N VAL A 2 6.64 -3.24 -13.90
CA VAL A 2 6.07 -4.31 -14.75
C VAL A 2 4.89 -5.02 -14.06
N ALA A 3 5.02 -5.41 -12.78
CA ALA A 3 3.94 -6.04 -12.03
C ALA A 3 2.64 -5.20 -12.03
N THR A 4 2.75 -3.89 -11.76
CA THR A 4 1.61 -2.95 -11.79
C THR A 4 0.98 -2.83 -13.17
N ALA A 5 1.78 -2.91 -14.25
CA ALA A 5 1.25 -2.88 -15.60
C ALA A 5 0.46 -4.17 -15.93
N ILE A 6 0.94 -5.33 -15.44
CA ILE A 6 0.24 -6.61 -15.60
C ILE A 6 -1.09 -6.58 -14.83
N ASP A 7 -1.07 -6.18 -13.57
CA ASP A 7 -2.24 -6.02 -12.68
C ASP A 7 -3.30 -5.05 -13.25
N ALA A 8 -2.88 -3.97 -13.90
CA ALA A 8 -3.82 -3.07 -14.56
C ALA A 8 -4.52 -3.69 -15.78
N THR A 9 -3.95 -4.75 -16.37
CA THR A 9 -4.44 -5.36 -17.62
C THR A 9 -5.16 -6.69 -17.41
N ASP A 10 -4.85 -7.44 -16.35
CA ASP A 10 -5.38 -8.79 -16.14
C ASP A 10 -6.89 -8.80 -15.93
N GLY A 11 -7.46 -7.83 -15.22
CA GLY A 11 -8.90 -7.74 -14.98
C GLY A 11 -9.67 -7.43 -16.27
N TRP A 12 -9.08 -6.67 -17.20
CA TRP A 12 -9.67 -6.44 -18.51
C TRP A 12 -9.63 -7.71 -19.36
N LEU A 13 -8.49 -8.42 -19.36
CA LEU A 13 -8.34 -9.69 -20.07
C LEU A 13 -9.27 -10.78 -19.52
N ALA A 14 -9.41 -10.89 -18.19
CA ALA A 14 -10.30 -11.85 -17.54
C ALA A 14 -11.78 -11.61 -17.86
N ARG A 15 -12.20 -10.34 -17.92
CA ARG A 15 -13.56 -9.97 -18.39
C ARG A 15 -13.75 -10.34 -19.86
N LYS A 16 -12.78 -10.04 -20.72
CA LYS A 16 -12.83 -10.36 -22.14
C LYS A 16 -12.88 -11.87 -22.39
N ALA A 17 -12.17 -12.65 -21.60
CA ALA A 17 -12.13 -14.11 -21.67
C ALA A 17 -13.30 -14.81 -20.96
N ARG A 18 -14.23 -14.06 -20.33
CA ARG A 18 -15.40 -14.59 -19.60
C ARG A 18 -15.02 -15.69 -18.62
N VAL A 19 -13.92 -15.53 -17.88
CA VAL A 19 -13.36 -16.57 -16.99
C VAL A 19 -14.39 -17.09 -15.98
N LYS A 20 -15.29 -16.22 -15.49
CA LYS A 20 -16.38 -16.62 -14.59
C LYS A 20 -17.39 -17.60 -15.21
N GLU A 21 -17.61 -17.52 -16.52
CA GLU A 21 -18.49 -18.46 -17.25
C GLU A 21 -17.76 -19.78 -17.52
N MET A 22 -16.43 -19.73 -17.72
CA MET A 22 -15.60 -20.90 -18.03
C MET A 22 -15.17 -21.71 -16.79
N LEU A 23 -15.04 -21.07 -15.63
CA LEU A 23 -14.62 -21.68 -14.37
C LEU A 23 -15.57 -21.30 -13.22
N PRO A 24 -16.81 -21.81 -13.21
CA PRO A 24 -17.82 -21.44 -12.21
C PRO A 24 -17.48 -21.87 -10.77
N GLY A 25 -16.58 -22.85 -10.61
CA GLY A 25 -16.10 -23.31 -9.30
C GLY A 25 -14.86 -22.58 -8.77
N PHE A 26 -14.36 -21.57 -9.47
CA PHE A 26 -13.13 -20.87 -9.12
C PHE A 26 -13.42 -19.45 -8.62
N ASP A 27 -13.03 -19.15 -7.37
CA ASP A 27 -13.17 -17.81 -6.81
C ASP A 27 -11.96 -16.93 -7.20
N GLY A 28 -12.11 -16.23 -8.33
CA GLY A 28 -11.10 -15.29 -8.79
C GLY A 28 -10.84 -14.13 -7.83
N ARG A 29 -11.80 -13.77 -6.97
CA ARG A 29 -11.60 -12.71 -5.97
C ARG A 29 -10.72 -13.22 -4.82
N ALA A 30 -10.95 -14.46 -4.38
CA ALA A 30 -10.08 -15.06 -3.37
C ALA A 30 -8.63 -15.18 -3.87
N LEU A 31 -8.43 -15.54 -5.14
CA LEU A 31 -7.10 -15.54 -5.75
C LEU A 31 -6.49 -14.14 -5.77
N ASP A 32 -7.27 -13.14 -6.21
CA ASP A 32 -6.85 -11.72 -6.24
C ASP A 32 -6.38 -11.25 -4.86
N ASP A 33 -7.18 -11.50 -3.82
CA ASP A 33 -6.84 -11.14 -2.44
C ASP A 33 -5.53 -11.83 -1.96
N VAL A 34 -5.27 -13.08 -2.38
CA VAL A 34 -4.00 -13.78 -2.08
C VAL A 34 -2.82 -13.14 -2.80
N ILE A 35 -2.95 -12.85 -4.10
CA ILE A 35 -1.89 -12.23 -4.90
C ILE A 35 -1.61 -10.81 -4.41
N ASP A 36 -2.65 -10.06 -4.06
CA ASP A 36 -2.55 -8.74 -3.45
C ASP A 36 -1.80 -8.80 -2.12
N PHE A 37 -2.14 -9.75 -1.24
CA PHE A 37 -1.42 -9.94 0.02
C PHE A 37 0.07 -10.24 -0.20
N GLN A 38 0.40 -11.06 -1.21
CA GLN A 38 1.80 -11.32 -1.53
C GLN A 38 2.52 -10.06 -2.05
N THR A 39 1.87 -9.32 -2.96
CA THR A 39 2.47 -8.19 -3.68
C THR A 39 2.57 -6.93 -2.83
N TYR A 40 1.52 -6.61 -2.07
CA TYR A 40 1.44 -5.38 -1.28
C TYR A 40 1.98 -5.56 0.14
N THR A 41 2.04 -6.78 0.67
CA THR A 41 2.50 -7.06 2.04
C THR A 41 3.73 -7.97 2.09
N SER A 42 3.61 -9.23 1.68
CA SER A 42 4.64 -10.24 1.99
C SER A 42 5.99 -9.95 1.33
N LEU A 43 6.00 -9.65 0.03
CA LEU A 43 7.23 -9.33 -0.70
C LEU A 43 7.91 -8.03 -0.20
N PRO A 44 7.19 -6.93 0.04
CA PRO A 44 7.75 -5.74 0.69
C PRO A 44 8.38 -6.01 2.06
N LEU A 45 7.75 -6.82 2.90
CA LEU A 45 8.30 -7.18 4.22
C LEU A 45 9.54 -8.08 4.08
N PHE A 46 9.54 -9.00 3.11
CA PHE A 46 10.72 -9.80 2.79
C PHE A 46 11.89 -8.93 2.32
N LEU A 47 11.62 -7.92 1.48
CA LEU A 47 12.64 -6.94 1.07
C LEU A 47 13.23 -6.22 2.29
N LEU A 48 12.37 -5.75 3.20
CA LEU A 48 12.79 -5.08 4.43
C LEU A 48 13.67 -5.97 5.32
N TRP A 49 13.24 -7.22 5.51
CA TRP A 49 14.03 -8.21 6.23
C TRP A 49 15.41 -8.42 5.57
N ARG A 50 15.44 -8.61 4.25
CA ARG A 50 16.68 -8.85 3.51
C ARG A 50 17.62 -7.63 3.48
N ALA A 51 17.05 -6.43 3.57
CA ALA A 51 17.77 -5.17 3.70
C ALA A 51 18.25 -4.88 5.13
N GLY A 52 17.90 -5.71 6.12
CA GLY A 52 18.24 -5.49 7.52
C GLY A 52 17.48 -4.33 8.15
N ILE A 53 16.23 -4.08 7.70
CA ILE A 53 15.38 -2.99 8.18
C ILE A 53 14.09 -3.58 8.77
N PRO A 54 13.89 -3.56 10.11
CA PRO A 54 14.86 -3.15 11.13
C PRO A 54 15.99 -4.19 11.28
N PRO A 55 17.07 -3.87 12.03
CA PRO A 55 18.19 -4.79 12.25
C PRO A 55 17.75 -6.13 12.85
N ASP A 56 18.50 -7.20 12.61
CA ASP A 56 18.14 -8.61 12.93
C ASP A 56 17.50 -8.82 14.31
N ARG A 57 18.02 -8.17 15.37
CA ARG A 57 17.48 -8.24 16.74
C ARG A 57 16.02 -7.76 16.87
N LEU A 58 15.55 -6.97 15.92
CA LEU A 58 14.20 -6.42 15.81
C LEU A 58 13.44 -6.95 14.58
N ALA A 59 14.05 -7.80 13.75
CA ALA A 59 13.42 -8.29 12.51
C ALA A 59 12.09 -9.01 12.76
N TRP A 60 11.92 -9.62 13.94
CA TRP A 60 10.66 -10.24 14.38
C TRP A 60 9.47 -9.28 14.37
N LEU A 61 9.71 -7.95 14.45
CA LEU A 61 8.65 -6.95 14.35
C LEU A 61 7.96 -6.93 12.98
N LEU A 62 8.58 -7.47 11.93
CA LEU A 62 7.96 -7.63 10.62
C LEU A 62 6.82 -8.67 10.61
N VAL A 63 6.66 -9.47 11.67
CA VAL A 63 5.48 -10.33 11.85
C VAL A 63 4.23 -9.49 12.11
N LEU A 64 4.35 -8.35 12.79
CA LEU A 64 3.22 -7.45 13.09
C LEU A 64 2.49 -6.98 11.82
N PRO A 65 3.17 -6.36 10.82
CA PRO A 65 2.52 -5.95 9.59
C PRO A 65 2.00 -7.13 8.78
N LEU A 66 2.67 -8.28 8.82
CA LEU A 66 2.22 -9.49 8.12
C LEU A 66 0.87 -9.97 8.67
N LEU A 67 0.74 -10.07 10.00
CA LEU A 67 -0.48 -10.50 10.67
C LEU A 67 -1.60 -9.45 10.57
N SER A 68 -1.27 -8.16 10.74
CA SER A 68 -2.28 -7.10 10.64
C SER A 68 -2.85 -7.02 9.22
N SER A 69 -2.00 -7.20 8.20
CA SER A 69 -2.45 -7.27 6.82
C SER A 69 -3.28 -8.52 6.53
N ALA A 70 -2.90 -9.70 7.04
CA ALA A 70 -3.72 -10.90 6.88
C ALA A 70 -5.12 -10.70 7.49
N TYR A 71 -5.20 -10.03 8.63
CA TYR A 71 -6.47 -9.60 9.22
C TYR A 71 -7.23 -8.61 8.32
N PHE A 72 -6.57 -7.58 7.77
CA PHE A 72 -7.18 -6.61 6.86
C PHE A 72 -7.80 -7.25 5.62
N TYR A 73 -7.07 -8.15 4.94
CA TYR A 73 -7.58 -8.86 3.77
C TYR A 73 -8.72 -9.84 4.10
N SER A 74 -8.81 -10.29 5.35
CA SER A 74 -9.90 -11.17 5.82
C SER A 74 -11.15 -10.42 6.27
N GLN A 75 -11.11 -9.09 6.34
CA GLN A 75 -12.26 -8.29 6.78
C GLN A 75 -13.29 -8.10 5.65
N VAL A 76 -14.53 -8.47 5.93
CA VAL A 76 -15.66 -8.32 4.99
C VAL A 76 -15.92 -6.85 4.65
N ASP A 77 -15.83 -5.97 5.65
CA ASP A 77 -16.14 -4.54 5.54
C ASP A 77 -14.88 -3.67 5.35
N ALA A 78 -13.74 -4.27 4.97
CA ALA A 78 -12.51 -3.53 4.74
C ALA A 78 -12.65 -2.43 3.68
N LYS A 79 -13.54 -2.63 2.69
CA LYS A 79 -13.78 -1.72 1.55
C LYS A 79 -15.21 -1.19 1.61
N THR A 80 -15.38 0.06 2.06
CA THR A 80 -16.70 0.65 2.27
C THR A 80 -17.37 1.10 0.96
N PRO A 81 -18.73 1.16 0.90
CA PRO A 81 -19.47 1.54 -0.31
C PRO A 81 -19.18 2.96 -0.80
N ASP A 82 -18.84 3.85 0.11
CA ASP A 82 -18.56 5.27 -0.08
C ASP A 82 -17.10 5.57 -0.48
N GLY A 83 -16.31 4.53 -0.79
CA GLY A 83 -14.98 4.68 -1.37
C GLY A 83 -13.85 4.85 -0.35
N PHE A 84 -13.90 4.13 0.77
CA PHE A 84 -12.83 4.10 1.76
C PHE A 84 -12.37 2.69 2.09
N PHE A 85 -11.16 2.61 2.62
CA PHE A 85 -10.70 1.48 3.41
C PHE A 85 -10.86 1.78 4.90
N LEU A 86 -11.32 0.82 5.69
CA LEU A 86 -11.36 0.95 7.15
C LEU A 86 -10.10 0.36 7.77
N GLY A 87 -9.31 1.23 8.40
CA GLY A 87 -7.98 0.88 8.91
C GLY A 87 -6.90 0.96 7.84
N PHE A 88 -5.64 1.01 8.27
CA PHE A 88 -4.50 1.19 7.37
C PHE A 88 -4.49 0.10 6.28
N PRO A 89 -4.57 0.47 4.99
CA PRO A 89 -4.87 -0.45 3.88
C PRO A 89 -3.67 -1.29 3.41
N SER A 90 -2.78 -1.69 4.31
CA SER A 90 -1.67 -2.61 4.04
C SER A 90 -0.75 -2.19 2.87
N TYR A 91 -0.55 -0.89 2.66
CA TYR A 91 0.35 -0.35 1.63
C TYR A 91 1.83 -0.49 2.02
N TRP A 92 2.25 -1.70 2.41
CA TRP A 92 3.61 -2.00 2.83
C TRP A 92 4.61 -1.91 1.69
N ASN A 93 4.19 -2.08 0.44
CA ASN A 93 5.02 -1.79 -0.73
C ASN A 93 5.53 -0.33 -0.77
N ILE A 94 4.67 0.63 -0.43
CA ILE A 94 5.03 2.06 -0.37
C ILE A 94 5.93 2.30 0.85
N VAL A 95 5.55 1.77 2.01
CA VAL A 95 6.33 1.93 3.26
C VAL A 95 7.73 1.34 3.09
N ALA A 96 7.81 0.10 2.59
CA ALA A 96 9.08 -0.60 2.37
C ALA A 96 9.97 0.14 1.38
N PHE A 97 9.40 0.67 0.30
CA PHE A 97 10.14 1.49 -0.65
C PHE A 97 10.83 2.67 0.05
N TYR A 98 10.11 3.43 0.88
CA TYR A 98 10.70 4.60 1.55
C TYR A 98 11.69 4.22 2.65
N LEU A 99 11.40 3.19 3.44
CA LEU A 99 12.34 2.70 4.45
C LEU A 99 13.65 2.21 3.79
N TYR A 100 13.54 1.52 2.65
CA TYR A 100 14.68 1.04 1.88
C TYR A 100 15.48 2.17 1.22
N VAL A 101 14.82 3.15 0.59
CA VAL A 101 15.54 4.21 -0.14
C VAL A 101 16.14 5.25 0.80
N LEU A 102 15.42 5.64 1.85
CA LEU A 102 15.84 6.73 2.74
C LEU A 102 16.72 6.27 3.91
N HIS A 103 16.76 4.96 4.20
CA HIS A 103 17.48 4.40 5.34
C HIS A 103 17.30 5.21 6.65
N PRO A 104 16.05 5.49 7.09
CA PRO A 104 15.84 6.29 8.29
C PRO A 104 16.35 5.54 9.51
N SER A 105 16.57 6.27 10.61
CA SER A 105 17.10 5.68 11.84
C SER A 105 16.25 4.50 12.33
N VAL A 106 16.87 3.51 12.97
CA VAL A 106 16.18 2.32 13.50
C VAL A 106 14.93 2.66 14.30
N ARG A 107 14.98 3.73 15.10
CA ARG A 107 13.84 4.21 15.89
C ARG A 107 12.66 4.62 15.01
N VAL A 108 12.92 5.37 13.93
CA VAL A 108 11.89 5.83 12.99
C VAL A 108 11.29 4.67 12.23
N SER A 109 12.13 3.79 11.65
CA SER A 109 11.66 2.61 10.89
C SER A 109 10.79 1.70 11.76
N THR A 110 11.25 1.43 12.98
CA THR A 110 10.53 0.57 13.93
C THR A 110 9.21 1.20 14.36
N ALA A 111 9.22 2.49 14.70
CA ALA A 111 8.00 3.21 15.08
C ALA A 111 6.98 3.22 13.93
N MET A 112 7.41 3.44 12.68
CA MET A 112 6.52 3.37 11.52
C MET A 112 5.91 1.97 11.35
N ILE A 113 6.71 0.91 11.42
CA ILE A 113 6.24 -0.47 11.29
C ILE A 113 5.18 -0.77 12.36
N VAL A 114 5.48 -0.51 13.63
CA VAL A 114 4.55 -0.79 14.73
C VAL A 114 3.27 0.05 14.60
N THR A 115 3.41 1.36 14.39
CA THR A 115 2.27 2.29 14.35
C THR A 115 1.32 1.96 13.20
N LEU A 116 1.85 1.75 11.99
CA LEU A 116 1.02 1.43 10.82
C LEU A 116 0.35 0.06 10.96
N SER A 117 1.02 -0.92 11.58
CA SER A 117 0.42 -2.22 11.89
C SER A 117 -0.75 -2.09 12.87
N VAL A 118 -0.60 -1.27 13.91
CA VAL A 118 -1.69 -1.00 14.87
C VAL A 118 -2.84 -0.25 14.21
N LEU A 119 -2.56 0.73 13.34
CA LEU A 119 -3.58 1.49 12.61
C LEU A 119 -4.43 0.63 11.67
N THR A 120 -4.00 -0.57 11.31
CA THR A 120 -4.84 -1.54 10.59
C THR A 120 -6.08 -1.97 11.39
N PHE A 121 -5.98 -1.99 12.73
CA PHE A 121 -7.09 -2.37 13.61
C PHE A 121 -7.97 -1.19 14.02
N VAL A 122 -7.53 0.05 13.74
CA VAL A 122 -8.30 1.25 14.07
C VAL A 122 -9.22 1.56 12.88
N PRO A 123 -10.56 1.63 13.06
CA PRO A 123 -11.51 1.80 11.94
C PRO A 123 -11.56 3.26 11.45
N THR A 124 -10.41 3.80 10.99
CA THR A 124 -10.33 5.12 10.37
C THR A 124 -10.48 5.01 8.85
N PRO A 125 -11.26 5.90 8.20
CA PRO A 125 -11.42 5.89 6.75
C PRO A 125 -10.16 6.37 6.02
N TYR A 126 -9.61 5.52 5.16
CA TYR A 126 -8.53 5.81 4.23
C TYR A 126 -9.07 5.91 2.80
N LEU A 127 -8.59 6.87 2.01
CA LEU A 127 -9.14 7.15 0.67
C LEU A 127 -8.94 5.97 -0.29
N TYR A 128 -10.02 5.52 -0.93
CA TYR A 128 -9.98 4.51 -2.00
C TYR A 128 -10.33 5.14 -3.36
N ALA A 129 -9.39 5.94 -3.88
CA ALA A 129 -9.62 6.86 -5.00
C ALA A 129 -10.07 6.21 -6.32
N THR A 130 -9.78 4.93 -6.54
CA THR A 130 -10.23 4.20 -7.75
C THR A 130 -11.71 3.83 -7.69
N ARG A 131 -12.32 3.76 -6.50
CA ARG A 131 -13.76 3.54 -6.29
C ARG A 131 -14.56 4.85 -6.30
N GLY A 132 -13.90 5.99 -6.46
CA GLY A 132 -14.50 7.32 -6.37
C GLY A 132 -14.39 7.92 -4.96
N GLY A 133 -15.26 8.88 -4.65
CA GLY A 133 -15.29 9.55 -3.35
C GLY A 133 -14.53 10.90 -3.30
N PRO A 134 -14.44 11.52 -2.12
CA PRO A 134 -13.78 12.81 -1.93
C PRO A 134 -12.32 12.77 -2.39
N PHE A 135 -11.86 13.83 -3.05
CA PHE A 135 -10.48 13.98 -3.52
C PHE A 135 -9.99 12.91 -4.52
N ALA A 136 -10.86 12.03 -5.04
CA ALA A 136 -10.47 10.94 -5.94
C ALA A 136 -9.65 11.43 -7.16
N ARG A 137 -10.07 12.53 -7.80
CA ARG A 137 -9.32 13.13 -8.92
C ARG A 137 -7.91 13.57 -8.51
N LEU A 138 -7.79 14.24 -7.37
CA LEU A 138 -6.52 14.72 -6.83
C LEU A 138 -5.59 13.55 -6.49
N ILE A 139 -6.10 12.53 -5.81
CA ILE A 139 -5.34 11.34 -5.44
C ILE A 139 -4.89 10.55 -6.67
N ASN A 140 -5.75 10.36 -7.66
CA ASN A 140 -5.40 9.61 -8.88
C ASN A 140 -4.39 10.36 -9.76
N VAL A 141 -4.56 11.68 -9.95
CA VAL A 141 -3.56 12.50 -10.68
C VAL A 141 -2.24 12.54 -9.91
N GLY A 142 -2.30 12.75 -8.59
CA GLY A 142 -1.14 12.69 -7.72
C GLY A 142 -0.43 11.34 -7.78
N ALA A 143 -1.17 10.23 -7.83
CA ALA A 143 -0.62 8.87 -7.95
C ALA A 143 0.15 8.70 -9.26
N ALA A 144 -0.39 9.21 -10.38
CA ALA A 144 0.27 9.13 -11.68
C ALA A 144 1.58 9.91 -11.70
N ILE A 145 1.58 11.14 -11.18
CA ILE A 145 2.79 11.96 -11.03
C ILE A 145 3.80 11.25 -10.12
N TRP A 146 3.32 10.76 -8.97
CA TRP A 146 4.15 10.05 -8.00
C TRP A 146 4.76 8.78 -8.59
N PHE A 147 4.01 8.00 -9.37
CA PHE A 147 4.52 6.81 -10.05
C PHE A 147 5.67 7.11 -11.01
N VAL A 148 5.56 8.22 -11.77
CA VAL A 148 6.66 8.71 -12.62
C VAL A 148 7.86 9.10 -11.77
N LEU A 149 7.65 9.81 -10.65
CA LEU A 149 8.73 10.16 -9.72
C LEU A 149 9.43 8.92 -9.14
N ILE A 150 8.68 7.86 -8.79
CA ILE A 150 9.28 6.59 -8.35
C ILE A 150 10.17 5.98 -9.44
N GLY A 151 9.73 6.00 -10.70
CA GLY A 151 10.55 5.54 -11.83
C GLY A 151 11.84 6.36 -12.00
N LEU A 152 11.75 7.67 -11.83
CA LEU A 152 12.90 8.56 -11.86
C LEU A 152 13.85 8.29 -10.70
N ILE A 153 13.36 8.07 -9.48
CA ILE A 153 14.19 7.73 -8.31
C ILE A 153 14.96 6.43 -8.57
N LEU A 154 14.27 5.38 -9.06
CA LEU A 154 14.87 4.07 -9.29
C LEU A 154 15.90 4.05 -10.43
N SER A 155 15.79 4.96 -11.40
CA SER A 155 16.72 5.08 -12.53
C SER A 155 17.96 5.93 -12.25
N ARG A 156 18.00 6.66 -11.12
CA ARG A 156 19.12 7.55 -10.77
C ARG A 156 20.20 6.83 -9.93
N PRO A 157 21.45 7.32 -9.94
CA PRO A 157 22.48 6.92 -8.98
C PRO A 157 22.08 7.22 -7.54
N GLU A 158 22.58 6.42 -6.60
CA GLU A 158 22.16 6.39 -5.19
C GLU A 158 22.24 7.75 -4.49
N ASP A 159 23.31 8.49 -4.73
CA ASP A 159 23.60 9.83 -4.22
C ASP A 159 22.55 10.90 -4.56
N HIS A 160 21.77 10.70 -5.63
CA HIS A 160 20.68 11.61 -6.03
C HIS A 160 19.28 11.07 -5.69
N ARG A 161 19.16 9.84 -5.17
CA ARG A 161 17.87 9.22 -4.85
C ARG A 161 17.21 9.86 -3.64
N SER A 162 17.98 10.23 -2.63
CA SER A 162 17.48 10.70 -1.34
C SER A 162 16.65 11.99 -1.46
N THR A 163 17.14 13.00 -2.18
CA THR A 163 16.43 14.28 -2.37
C THR A 163 15.10 14.09 -3.11
N LEU A 164 15.11 13.33 -4.21
CA LEU A 164 13.88 13.05 -4.96
C LEU A 164 12.91 12.17 -4.17
N ALA A 165 13.43 11.21 -3.39
CA ALA A 165 12.61 10.39 -2.50
C ALA A 165 11.95 11.25 -1.42
N ILE A 166 12.68 12.16 -0.77
CA ILE A 166 12.12 13.11 0.19
C ILE A 166 11.05 13.99 -0.46
N ALA A 167 11.32 14.55 -1.65
CA ALA A 167 10.32 15.34 -2.37
C ALA A 167 9.06 14.53 -2.70
N SER A 168 9.23 13.26 -3.09
CA SER A 168 8.11 12.37 -3.42
C SER A 168 7.25 11.99 -2.21
N LEU A 169 7.76 12.10 -0.97
CA LEU A 169 6.98 11.88 0.26
C LEU A 169 5.77 12.82 0.37
N THR A 170 5.78 13.94 -0.36
CA THR A 170 4.64 14.85 -0.45
C THR A 170 3.36 14.10 -0.80
N TYR A 171 3.41 13.10 -1.69
CA TYR A 171 2.21 12.35 -2.07
C TYR A 171 1.69 11.42 -0.95
N PRO A 172 2.47 10.49 -0.36
CA PRO A 172 2.02 9.71 0.79
C PRO A 172 1.57 10.57 1.98
N VAL A 173 2.28 11.67 2.26
CA VAL A 173 1.90 12.60 3.35
C VAL A 173 0.57 13.27 3.05
N MET A 174 0.37 13.75 1.81
CA MET A 174 -0.92 14.30 1.38
C MET A 174 -2.04 13.26 1.50
N TYR A 175 -1.80 12.02 1.10
CA TYR A 175 -2.77 10.93 1.22
C TYR A 175 -3.19 10.68 2.67
N LEU A 176 -2.22 10.59 3.59
CA LEU A 176 -2.49 10.40 5.02
C LEU A 176 -3.19 11.62 5.63
N ALA A 177 -2.78 12.83 5.26
CA ALA A 177 -3.39 14.07 5.74
C ALA A 177 -4.85 14.19 5.30
N LEU A 178 -5.16 13.91 4.04
CA LEU A 178 -6.54 13.94 3.53
C LEU A 178 -7.40 12.83 4.15
N SER A 179 -6.85 11.62 4.35
CA SER A 179 -7.55 10.54 5.06
C SER A 179 -7.84 10.92 6.53
N GLY A 180 -6.88 11.55 7.21
CA GLY A 180 -7.06 12.11 8.55
C GLY A 180 -8.11 13.22 8.60
N PHE A 181 -8.10 14.12 7.61
CA PHE A 181 -9.11 15.18 7.49
C PHE A 181 -10.53 14.61 7.33
N VAL A 182 -10.71 13.58 6.49
CA VAL A 182 -12.00 12.89 6.36
C VAL A 182 -12.40 12.21 7.67
N THR A 183 -11.44 11.60 8.37
CA THR A 183 -11.68 10.97 9.68
C THR A 183 -12.21 11.96 10.70
N LEU A 184 -11.69 13.19 10.72
CA LEU A 184 -12.09 14.24 11.66
C LEU A 184 -13.45 14.85 11.30
N THR A 185 -13.72 15.07 10.02
CA THR A 185 -14.97 15.71 9.56
C THR A 185 -16.18 14.78 9.59
N ARG A 186 -15.98 13.45 9.53
CA ARG A 186 -17.07 12.46 9.64
C ARG A 186 -17.51 12.12 11.06
N LYS A 187 -16.71 12.49 12.06
CA LYS A 187 -17.06 12.29 13.48
C LYS A 187 -17.94 13.41 14.03
N GLN A 188 -18.25 14.43 13.23
CA GLN A 188 -19.23 15.49 13.51
C GLN A 188 -20.53 15.19 12.76
#